data_AF-A0A8J3R6Y3-F1
#
_entry.id   AF-A0A8J3R6Y3-F1
#
_cell.length_a   1.000
_cell.length_b   1.000
_cell.length_c   1.000
_cell.angle_alpha   90.00
_cell.angle_beta   90.00
_cell.angle_gamma   90.00
#
_symmetry.space_group_name_H-M   'P 1'
#
loop_
_entity.id
_entity.type
_entity.pdbx_description
1 polymer ?
#
loop_
_entity_poly.entity_id
_entity_poly.type
_entity_poly.pdbx_seq_one_letter_code
_entity_poly.pdbx_strand_id
1 'polypeptide(L)' 'MPPNGSNWLLLIKTHVNLADRALCADQDRWAQELRWTVNRTGFGARLYRDPRFDLVREVEEVGRRFSA' A
#
# COMPACT_ATOMS: atom_id res chain seq x y z
N MET A 1 -35.78 9.06 -6.46
CA MET A 1 -35.40 10.38 -5.95
C MET A 1 -33.88 10.50 -6.01
N PRO A 2 -33.31 11.60 -6.53
CA PRO A 2 -31.88 11.79 -6.46
C PRO A 2 -31.46 11.91 -4.98
N PRO A 3 -30.33 11.31 -4.59
CA PRO A 3 -29.78 11.48 -3.26
C PRO A 3 -29.58 12.97 -2.95
N ASN A 4 -29.83 13.38 -1.72
CA ASN A 4 -29.44 14.68 -1.19
C ASN A 4 -27.91 14.87 -1.30
N GLY A 5 -27.42 16.12 -1.35
CA GLY A 5 -26.01 16.43 -1.69
C GLY A 5 -24.95 15.65 -0.90
N SER A 6 -25.16 15.40 0.39
CA SER A 6 -24.27 14.59 1.24
C SER A 6 -24.15 13.13 0.78
N ASN A 7 -25.22 12.59 0.20
CA ASN A 7 -25.30 11.22 -0.27
C ASN A 7 -24.61 11.06 -1.64
N TRP A 8 -24.54 12.13 -2.46
CA TRP A 8 -23.68 12.14 -3.65
C TRP A 8 -22.17 12.11 -3.34
N LEU A 9 -21.71 12.88 -2.35
CA LEU A 9 -20.29 12.85 -1.95
C LEU A 9 -19.89 11.47 -1.42
N LEU A 10 -20.79 10.78 -0.72
CA LEU A 10 -20.56 9.42 -0.24
C LEU A 10 -20.48 8.42 -1.39
N LEU A 11 -21.37 8.53 -2.38
CA LEU A 11 -21.33 7.70 -3.58
C LEU A 11 -20.02 7.89 -4.35
N ILE A 12 -19.62 9.14 -4.57
CA ILE A 12 -18.35 9.47 -5.25
C ILE A 12 -17.17 8.86 -4.49
N LYS A 13 -17.08 9.07 -3.17
CA LYS A 13 -16.01 8.48 -2.33
C LYS A 13 -15.98 6.96 -2.42
N THR A 14 -17.15 6.33 -2.45
CA THR A 14 -17.27 4.86 -2.60
C THR A 14 -16.73 4.40 -3.94
N HIS A 15 -17.13 5.04 -5.04
CA HIS A 15 -16.66 4.70 -6.37
C HIS A 15 -15.15 4.95 -6.54
N VAL A 16 -14.64 6.06 -6.02
CA VAL A 16 -13.19 6.34 -6.04
C VAL A 16 -12.42 5.27 -5.26
N ASN A 17 -12.91 4.84 -4.10
CA ASN A 17 -12.24 3.76 -3.34
C ASN A 17 -12.31 2.40 -4.06
N LEU A 18 -13.41 2.09 -4.76
CA LEU A 18 -13.52 0.87 -5.55
C LEU A 18 -12.56 0.89 -6.75
N ALA A 19 -12.51 2.02 -7.48
CA ALA A 19 -11.61 2.19 -8.60
C ALA A 19 -10.13 2.09 -8.16
N ASP A 20 -9.78 2.70 -7.04
CA ASP A 20 -8.43 2.61 -6.45
C ASP A 20 -8.02 1.16 -6.15
N ARG A 21 -8.92 0.39 -5.54
CA ARG A 21 -8.67 -1.03 -5.23
C ARG A 21 -8.55 -1.87 -6.49
N ALA A 22 -9.40 -1.63 -7.48
CA ALA A 22 -9.35 -2.34 -8.76
C ALA A 22 -8.03 -2.08 -9.51
N LEU A 23 -7.56 -0.82 -9.51
CA LEU A 23 -6.31 -0.40 -10.16
C LEU A 23 -5.07 -1.13 -9.62
N CYS A 24 -5.07 -1.50 -8.34
CA CYS A 24 -3.92 -2.12 -7.67
C CYS A 24 -4.16 -3.58 -7.26
N ALA A 25 -5.24 -4.21 -7.74
CA ALA A 25 -5.69 -5.51 -7.25
C ALA A 25 -4.63 -6.62 -7.43
N ASP A 26 -3.96 -6.65 -8.58
CA ASP A 26 -2.94 -7.66 -8.87
C ASP A 26 -1.68 -7.46 -8.03
N GLN A 27 -1.22 -6.22 -7.88
CA GLN A 27 -0.05 -5.87 -7.08
C GLN A 27 -0.31 -6.12 -5.59
N ASP A 28 -1.51 -5.80 -5.10
CA ASP A 28 -1.93 -6.07 -3.72
C ASP A 28 -2.01 -7.57 -3.45
N ARG A 29 -2.52 -8.37 -4.41
CA ARG A 29 -2.52 -9.83 -4.32
C ARG A 29 -1.10 -10.38 -4.20
N TRP A 30 -0.19 -9.96 -5.08
CA TRP A 30 1.21 -10.40 -5.02
C TRP A 30 1.89 -9.99 -3.72
N ALA A 31 1.67 -8.75 -3.26
CA ALA A 31 2.20 -8.30 -1.98
C ALA A 31 1.70 -9.15 -0.81
N GLN A 32 0.43 -9.55 -0.82
CA GLN A 32 -0.12 -10.46 0.17
C GLN A 32 0.53 -11.85 0.09
N GLU A 33 0.64 -12.43 -1.10
CA GLU A 33 1.28 -13.75 -1.32
C GLU A 33 2.74 -13.77 -0.86
N LEU A 34 3.47 -12.69 -1.13
CA LEU A 34 4.87 -12.51 -0.75
C LEU A 34 5.07 -11.97 0.68
N ARG A 35 3.98 -11.72 1.42
CA ARG A 35 3.98 -11.14 2.78
C ARG A 35 4.72 -9.80 2.85
N TRP A 36 4.59 -8.99 1.82
CA TRP A 36 5.06 -7.61 1.79
C TRP A 36 4.11 -6.70 2.55
N THR A 37 4.65 -5.62 3.09
CA THR A 37 3.83 -4.55 3.68
C THR A 37 3.42 -3.56 2.60
N VAL A 38 2.18 -3.08 2.66
CA VAL A 38 1.61 -2.15 1.67
C VAL A 38 1.09 -0.91 2.37
N ASN A 39 1.61 0.26 2.00
CA ASN A 39 1.14 1.54 2.49
C ASN A 39 0.48 2.33 1.34
N ARG A 40 -0.79 2.71 1.49
CA ARG A 40 -1.49 3.56 0.52
C ARG A 40 -1.00 5.00 0.66
N THR A 41 -0.48 5.58 -0.41
CA THR A 41 0.05 6.95 -0.44
C THR A 41 -0.79 7.90 -1.30
N GLY A 42 -1.74 7.39 -2.08
CA GLY A 42 -2.65 8.19 -2.89
C GLY A 42 -3.62 7.32 -3.71
N PHE A 43 -4.32 7.93 -4.66
CA PHE A 43 -5.17 7.18 -5.61
C PHE A 43 -4.31 6.38 -6.58
N GLY A 44 -4.46 5.06 -6.59
CA GLY A 44 -3.64 4.17 -7.42
C GLY A 44 -2.16 4.13 -7.02
N ALA A 45 -1.79 4.73 -5.88
CA ALA A 45 -0.42 4.86 -5.43
C ALA A 45 -0.22 4.11 -4.10
N ARG A 46 0.73 3.17 -4.11
CA ARG A 46 1.07 2.32 -2.97
C ARG A 46 2.58 2.16 -2.87
N LEU A 47 3.08 2.13 -1.65
CA LEU A 47 4.44 1.75 -1.31
C LEU A 47 4.43 0.28 -0.87
N TYR A 48 5.03 -0.57 -1.69
CA TYR A 48 5.24 -1.98 -1.40
C TYR A 48 6.62 -2.17 -0.77
N ARG A 49 6.69 -2.82 0.39
CA ARG A 49 7.95 -3.07 1.09
C ARG A 49 8.11 -4.54 1.40
N ASP A 50 9.18 -5.10 0.84
CA ASP A 50 9.63 -6.46 1.08
C ASP A 50 10.43 -6.53 2.39
N PRO A 51 10.00 -7.35 3.38
CA PRO A 51 10.67 -7.46 4.67
C PRO A 51 12.12 -7.97 4.58
N ARG A 52 12.51 -8.59 3.45
CA ARG A 52 13.90 -9.04 3.25
C ARG A 52 14.89 -7.87 3.18
N PHE A 53 14.46 -6.69 2.70
CA PHE A 53 15.32 -5.50 2.71
C PHE A 53 15.55 -4.96 4.12
N ASP A 54 14.59 -5.16 5.03
CA ASP A 54 14.75 -4.78 6.44
C ASP A 54 15.85 -5.60 7.10
N LEU A 55 15.86 -6.92 6.84
CA LEU A 55 16.89 -7.82 7.31
C LEU A 55 18.27 -7.47 6.75
N VAL A 56 18.38 -7.18 5.45
CA VAL A 56 19.66 -6.78 4.83
C VAL A 56 20.21 -5.53 5.51
N ARG A 57 19.36 -4.52 5.74
CA ARG A 57 19.75 -3.28 6.43
C ARG A 57 20.25 -3.56 7.86
N GLU A 58 19.57 -4.41 8.61
CA GLU A 58 19.99 -4.80 9.97
C GLU A 58 21.36 -5.50 9.96
N VAL A 59 21.58 -6.43 9.02
CA VAL A 59 22.86 -7.11 8.85
C VAL A 59 23.98 -6.14 8.49
N GLU A 60 23.73 -5.21 7.57
CA GLU A 60 24.71 -4.17 7.21
C GLU A 60 25.04 -3.24 8.39
N GLU A 61 24.04 -2.85 9.19
CA GLU A 61 24.25 -2.03 10.38
C GLU A 61 25.13 -2.75 11.42
N VAL A 62 24.88 -4.04 11.62
CA VAL A 62 25.70 -4.89 12.49
C VAL A 62 27.13 -4.99 11.95
N GLY A 63 27.30 -5.25 10.66
CA GLY A 63 28.61 -5.32 10.01
C GLY A 63 29.42 -4.02 10.14
N ARG A 64 28.76 -2.86 9.98
CA ARG A 64 29.39 -1.54 10.21
C ARG A 64 29.85 -1.35 11.64
N ARG A 65 29.07 -1.80 12.64
CA ARG A 65 29.45 -1.69 14.06
C ARG A 65 30.65 -2.55 14.44
N PHE A 66 30.80 -3.73 13.81
CA PHE A 66 31.95 -4.60 14.06
C PHE A 66 33.21 -4.20 13.27
N SER A 67 33.08 -3.34 12.27
CA SER A 67 34.20 -2.84 11.45
C SER A 67 34.71 -1.47 11.91
N ALA A 68 34.08 -0.86 12.92
CA ALA A 68 34.45 0.42 13.53
C ALA A 68 35.25 0.18 14.83
#